data_AF-A0A6G4X0K0-F1
#
_entry.id   AF-A0A6G4X0K0-F1
#
_cell.length_a   1.000
_cell.length_b   1.000
_cell.length_c   1.000
_cell.angle_alpha   90.00
_cell.angle_beta   90.00
_cell.angle_gamma   90.00
#
_symmetry.space_group_name_H-M   'P 1'
#
loop_
_entity.id
_entity.type
_entity.pdbx_description
1 polymer ?
#
loop_
_entity_poly.entity_id
_entity_poly.type
_entity_poly.pdbx_seq_one_letter_code
_entity_poly.pdbx_strand_id
1 'polypeptide(L)' 'MVDEVAARESPPVSCWTGRVQMVLGGGRVRIILPHAVEITTRLRDLRAATDSERAAFEAATVRYAETRPRR' A
#
# COMPACT_ATOMS: atom_id res chain seq x y z
N MET A 1 -16.50 -12.62 19.32
CA MET A 1 -17.37 -11.94 18.35
C MET A 1 -16.44 -11.27 17.36
N VAL A 2 -16.17 -11.94 16.24
CA VAL A 2 -15.25 -11.45 15.20
C VAL A 2 -16.09 -10.52 14.35
N ASP A 3 -15.76 -9.24 14.34
CA ASP A 3 -16.55 -8.23 13.63
C ASP A 3 -16.41 -8.44 12.11
N GLU A 4 -17.49 -8.91 11.49
CA GLU A 4 -17.62 -9.23 10.06
C GLU A 4 -17.70 -7.96 9.18
N VAL A 5 -17.31 -6.78 9.69
CA VAL A 5 -17.49 -5.47 9.04
C VAL A 5 -16.26 -4.97 8.26
N ALA A 6 -15.19 -5.76 8.11
CA ALA A 6 -14.09 -5.37 7.21
C ALA A 6 -14.36 -5.67 5.72
N ALA A 7 -15.60 -6.03 5.37
CA ALA A 7 -16.02 -6.12 3.98
C ALA A 7 -16.25 -4.70 3.42
N ARG A 8 -15.29 -4.26 2.60
CA ARG A 8 -15.54 -3.51 1.35
C ARG A 8 -15.66 -1.99 1.44
N GLU A 9 -14.92 -1.36 2.33
CA GLU A 9 -14.41 -0.03 2.02
C GLU A 9 -13.15 -0.23 1.20
N SER A 10 -13.21 0.06 -0.10
CA SER A 10 -12.00 0.30 -0.89
C SER A 10 -11.11 1.18 -0.02
N PRO A 11 -9.94 0.68 0.40
CA PRO A 11 -9.22 1.36 1.45
C PRO A 11 -8.93 2.79 0.94
N PRO A 12 -8.99 3.79 1.83
CA PRO A 12 -9.07 5.20 1.46
C PRO A 12 -7.96 5.46 0.45
N VAL A 13 -8.30 6.05 -0.69
CA VAL A 13 -7.59 6.11 -1.99
C VAL A 13 -6.05 6.23 -1.93
N SER A 14 -5.47 6.67 -0.81
CA SER A 14 -4.04 6.66 -0.48
C SER A 14 -3.44 5.30 -0.09
N CYS A 15 -4.19 4.31 0.38
CA CYS A 15 -3.65 2.99 0.69
C CYS A 15 -3.24 2.19 -0.56
N TRP A 16 -3.63 2.66 -1.76
CA TRP A 16 -3.22 2.08 -3.03
C TRP A 16 -1.98 2.79 -3.59
N THR A 17 -1.52 3.87 -2.96
CA THR A 17 -0.21 4.45 -3.21
C THR A 17 0.81 3.61 -2.46
N GLY A 18 1.10 2.43 -2.98
CA GLY A 18 2.08 1.51 -2.40
C GLY A 18 3.07 1.06 -3.44
N ARG A 19 4.25 0.61 -3.00
CA ARG A 19 5.24 0.00 -3.88
C ARG A 19 5.03 -1.50 -3.95
N VAL A 20 4.87 -2.04 -5.15
CA VAL A 20 4.92 -3.50 -5.35
C VAL A 20 6.29 -3.99 -4.91
N GLN A 21 6.30 -4.85 -3.91
CA GLN A 21 7.51 -5.48 -3.39
C GLN A 21 7.78 -6.79 -4.13
N MET A 22 6.73 -7.58 -4.36
CA MET A 22 6.86 -8.93 -4.93
C MET A 22 5.55 -9.35 -5.62
N VAL A 23 5.69 -10.05 -6.74
CA VAL A 23 4.58 -10.79 -7.37
C VAL A 23 4.58 -12.22 -6.82
N LEU A 24 3.44 -12.65 -6.30
CA LEU A 24 3.20 -13.98 -5.75
C LEU A 24 2.50 -14.87 -6.78
N GLY A 25 2.57 -16.19 -6.60
CA GLY A 25 1.82 -17.15 -7.42
C GLY A 25 0.31 -16.88 -7.41
N GLY A 26 -0.37 -17.24 -8.50
CA GLY A 26 -1.83 -17.08 -8.61
C GLY A 26 -2.29 -15.64 -8.84
N GLY A 27 -1.43 -14.78 -9.42
CA GLY A 27 -1.78 -13.40 -9.76
C GLY A 27 -1.97 -12.50 -8.55
N ARG A 28 -1.36 -12.86 -7.41
CA ARG A 28 -1.33 -12.02 -6.21
C ARG A 28 -0.07 -11.18 -6.20
N VAL A 29 -0.11 -10.06 -5.52
CA VAL A 29 1.03 -9.15 -5.36
C VAL A 29 1.08 -8.66 -3.92
N ARG A 30 2.30 -8.53 -3.40
CA ARG A 30 2.57 -7.90 -2.12
C ARG A 30 3.01 -6.46 -2.35
N ILE A 31 2.38 -5.55 -1.62
CA ILE A 31 2.59 -4.11 -1.73
C ILE A 31 2.96 -3.58 -0.36
N ILE A 32 4.00 -2.73 -0.32
CA ILE A 32 4.37 -1.96 0.87
C ILE A 32 3.80 -0.56 0.77
N LEU A 33 3.03 -0.15 1.77
CA LEU A 33 2.48 1.19 1.89
C LEU A 33 3.45 2.14 2.62
N PRO A 34 3.26 3.47 2.55
CA PRO A 34 4.17 4.50 3.10
C PRO A 34 4.52 4.45 4.60
N HIS A 35 4.01 3.47 5.36
CA HIS A 35 4.30 3.29 6.78
C HIS A 35 4.76 1.87 7.11
N ALA A 36 5.37 1.20 6.12
CA ALA A 36 5.79 -0.20 6.20
C ALA A 36 4.63 -1.19 6.48
N VAL A 37 3.40 -0.79 6.13
CA VAL A 37 2.26 -1.71 6.14
C VAL A 37 2.33 -2.57 4.89
N GLU A 38 2.37 -3.89 5.06
CA GLU A 38 2.33 -4.84 3.95
C GLU A 38 0.90 -5.29 3.69
N ILE A 39 0.48 -5.20 2.44
CA ILE A 39 -0.82 -5.74 1.99
C ILE A 39 -0.60 -6.74 0.87
N THR A 40 -1.48 -7.74 0.78
CA THR A 40 -1.54 -8.69 -0.33
C THR A 40 -2.85 -8.51 -1.08
N THR A 41 -2.78 -8.30 -2.38
CA THR A 41 -3.95 -8.09 -3.24
C THR A 41 -3.80 -8.84 -4.57
N ARG A 42 -4.81 -8.83 -5.44
CA ARG A 42 -4.69 -9.41 -6.79
C ARG A 42 -4.22 -8.34 -7.78
N LEU A 43 -3.45 -8.76 -8.78
CA LEU A 43 -2.94 -7.88 -9.83
C LEU A 43 -4.08 -7.19 -10.60
N ARG A 44 -5.20 -7.90 -10.84
CA ARG A 44 -6.38 -7.36 -11.54
C ARG A 44 -7.13 -6.29 -10.76
N ASP A 45 -6.91 -6.22 -9.45
CA ASP A 45 -7.55 -5.23 -8.57
C ASP A 45 -6.69 -3.95 -8.48
N LEU A 46 -5.56 -3.89 -9.21
CA LEU A 46 -4.66 -2.73 -9.25
C LEU A 46 -4.88 -1.85 -10.48
N ARG A 47 -4.58 -0.55 -10.30
CA ARG A 47 -4.40 0.40 -11.39
C ARG A 47 -3.07 1.12 -11.27
N ALA A 48 -2.62 1.74 -12.36
CA ALA A 48 -1.50 2.66 -12.32
C ALA A 48 -1.81 3.85 -11.41
N ALA A 49 -0.81 4.28 -10.64
CA ALA A 49 -0.88 5.51 -9.86
C ALA A 49 -0.76 6.73 -10.78
N THR A 50 -1.54 7.76 -10.49
CA THR A 50 -1.37 9.09 -11.09
C THR A 50 -0.09 9.76 -10.57
N ASP A 51 0.37 10.83 -11.24
CA ASP A 51 1.57 11.55 -10.81
C ASP A 51 1.41 12.17 -9.41
N SER A 52 0.23 12.71 -9.09
CA SER A 52 -0.07 13.24 -7.75
C SER A 52 -0.01 12.17 -6.66
N GLU A 53 -0.48 10.97 -6.96
CA GLU A 53 -0.44 9.83 -6.04
C GLU A 53 0.97 9.30 -5.83
N ARG A 54 1.79 9.32 -6.89
CA ARG A 54 3.22 8.99 -6.79
C ARG A 54 3.96 10.01 -5.94
N ALA A 55 3.71 11.30 -6.15
CA ALA A 55 4.29 12.36 -5.33
C ALA A 55 3.91 12.23 -3.85
N ALA A 56 2.65 11.87 -3.55
CA ALA A 56 2.20 11.63 -2.19
C ALA A 56 2.90 10.41 -1.55
N PHE A 57 3.10 9.33 -2.30
CA PHE A 57 3.86 8.16 -1.83
C PHE A 57 5.31 8.52 -1.45
N GLU A 58 5.98 9.26 -2.33
CA GLU A 58 7.37 9.68 -2.12
C GLU A 58 7.51 10.58 -0.89
N ALA A 59 6.64 11.59 -0.76
CA ALA A 59 6.62 12.48 0.41
C ALA A 59 6.40 11.72 1.74
N ALA A 60 5.47 10.77 1.76
CA ALA A 60 5.20 9.97 2.94
C ALA A 60 6.36 9.02 3.29
N THR A 61 7.05 8.48 2.29
CA THR A 61 8.23 7.62 2.47
C THR A 61 9.40 8.40 3.08
N VAL A 62 9.63 9.64 2.62
CA VAL A 62 10.66 10.53 3.17
C VAL A 62 10.37 10.85 4.64
N ARG A 63 9.14 11.28 4.95
CA ARG A 63 8.73 11.57 6.33
C ARG A 63 8.88 10.36 7.25
N TYR A 64 8.60 9.16 6.75
CA TYR A 64 8.79 7.93 7.53
C TYR A 64 10.27 7.64 7.80
N ALA A 65 11.14 7.83 6.81
CA ALA A 65 12.58 7.66 6.97
C ALA A 65 13.18 8.64 7.99
N GLU A 66 12.66 9.87 8.06
CA GLU A 66 13.07 10.89 9.05
C GLU A 66 12.61 10.57 10.46
N THR A 67 11.44 9.93 10.61
CA THR A 67 10.82 9.66 11.91
C THR A 67 11.21 8.31 12.51
N ARG A 68 11.85 7.41 11.74
CA ARG A 68 12.39 6.17 12.29
C ARG A 68 13.75 6.43 12.96
N PRO A 69 13.92 6.08 14.25
CA PRO A 69 15.25 6.03 14.84
C PRO A 69 16.06 4.98 14.08
N ARG A 70 17.24 5.36 13.58
CA ARG A 70 18.20 4.44 12.99
C ARG A 70 18.52 3.38 14.06
N ARG A 71 18.01 2.17 13.87
CA ARG A 71 18.34 1.00 14.69
C ARG A 71 19.65 0.40 14.22
#